data_AF-C5KWJ2-F1
#
_entry.id   AF-C5KWJ2-F1
#
_cell.length_a   1.000
_cell.length_b   1.000
_cell.length_c   1.000
_cell.angle_alpha   90.00
_cell.angle_beta   90.00
_cell.angle_gamma   90.00
#
_symmetry.space_group_name_H-M   'P 1'
#
loop_
_entity.id
_entity.type
_entity.pdbx_description
1 polymer ?
#
loop_
_entity_poly.entity_id
_entity_poly.type
_entity_poly.pdbx_seq_one_letter_code
_entity_poly.pdbx_strand_id
1 'polypeptide(L)'
;MSVLYRLAGQLISDLVDRNYFYLFDLEAFKTAKALNMAIPGGPKFEPLYRDMYDEDEDWNEFNDINKIIIRNQVRTEYRIAFPYLYNSRPRSVYAAKYHAPHCCYVKQDDPDLPPYVYDAVINPLPMQKADEGDDDKILDDAEDENEG
;
A
#
# COMPACT_ATOMS: atom_id res chain seq x y z
N MET A 1 22.56 13.11 18.38
CA MET A 1 21.73 13.06 17.16
C MET A 1 20.45 13.89 17.25
N SER A 2 19.72 13.89 18.37
CA SER A 2 18.45 14.64 18.53
C SER A 2 18.53 16.16 18.27
N VAL A 3 19.56 16.84 18.80
CA VAL A 3 19.75 18.28 18.58
C VAL A 3 19.95 18.63 17.10
N LEU A 4 20.71 17.81 16.37
CA LEU A 4 20.93 17.99 14.93
C LEU A 4 19.64 17.78 14.14
N TYR A 5 18.88 16.73 14.45
CA TYR A 5 17.59 16.45 13.81
C TYR A 5 16.61 17.61 13.97
N ARG A 6 16.51 18.19 15.18
CA ARG A 6 15.66 19.36 15.43
C ARG A 6 16.08 20.58 14.62
N LEU A 7 17.37 20.89 14.55
CA LEU A 7 17.89 22.02 13.77
C LEU A 7 17.66 21.85 12.26
N ALA A 8 17.76 20.61 11.76
CA ALA A 8 17.54 20.29 10.36
C ALA A 8 16.05 20.14 9.98
N GLY A 9 15.11 20.30 10.92
CA GLY A 9 13.68 20.08 10.69
C GLY A 9 13.07 20.91 9.55
N GLN A 10 13.66 22.07 9.20
CA GLN A 10 13.21 22.88 8.08
C GLN A 10 13.50 22.26 6.69
N LEU A 11 14.44 21.31 6.63
CA LEU A 11 14.89 20.68 5.38
C LEU A 11 14.50 19.20 5.29
N ILE A 12 14.20 18.58 6.43
CA ILE A 12 13.81 17.18 6.51
C ILE A 12 12.31 17.07 6.29
N SER A 13 11.89 16.02 5.58
CA SER A 13 10.49 15.71 5.38
C SER A 13 9.86 15.12 6.64
N ASP A 14 8.62 15.53 6.93
CA ASP A 14 7.79 14.95 8.01
C ASP A 14 7.17 13.58 7.63
N LEU A 15 7.45 13.08 6.42
CA LEU A 15 6.92 11.81 5.94
C LEU A 15 7.60 10.63 6.63
N VAL A 16 6.84 9.93 7.47
CA VAL A 16 7.31 8.73 8.20
C VAL A 16 6.93 7.44 7.47
N ASP A 17 5.76 7.40 6.82
CA ASP A 17 5.28 6.21 6.11
C ASP A 17 5.81 6.15 4.66
N ARG A 18 6.38 4.99 4.30
CA ARG A 18 6.85 4.70 2.95
C ARG A 18 5.70 4.55 1.94
N ASN A 19 4.50 4.22 2.41
CA ASN A 19 3.31 4.10 1.56
C ASN A 19 2.93 5.42 0.86
N TYR A 20 3.42 6.57 1.36
CA TYR A 20 3.24 7.85 0.67
C TYR A 20 3.75 7.81 -0.77
N PHE A 21 4.85 7.08 -1.02
CA PHE A 21 5.48 6.98 -2.34
C PHE A 21 4.85 5.88 -3.23
N TYR A 22 3.62 5.45 -2.94
CA TYR A 22 2.91 4.52 -3.80
C TYR A 22 2.77 5.09 -5.22
N LEU A 23 3.26 4.34 -6.21
CA LEU A 23 3.40 4.77 -7.62
C LEU A 23 4.33 5.97 -7.85
N PHE A 24 5.03 6.44 -6.83
CA PHE A 24 5.99 7.54 -6.92
C PHE A 24 7.38 7.11 -6.45
N ASP A 25 7.69 5.84 -6.68
CA ASP A 25 8.98 5.23 -6.44
C ASP A 25 9.76 5.00 -7.75
N LEU A 26 11.03 4.63 -7.62
CA LEU A 26 11.89 4.42 -8.77
C LEU A 26 11.40 3.27 -9.67
N GLU A 27 10.78 2.24 -9.08
CA GLU A 27 10.27 1.07 -9.81
C GLU A 27 9.05 1.46 -10.67
N ALA A 28 8.11 2.23 -10.12
CA ALA A 28 6.99 2.78 -10.88
C ALA A 28 7.47 3.68 -12.03
N PHE A 29 8.48 4.53 -11.83
CA PHE A 29 9.02 5.36 -12.91
C PHE A 29 9.72 4.56 -14.02
N LYS A 30 10.44 3.50 -13.66
CA LYS A 30 11.03 2.59 -14.66
C LYS A 30 9.95 1.91 -15.49
N THR A 31 8.88 1.45 -14.84
CA THR A 31 7.73 0.83 -15.51
C THR A 31 6.97 1.82 -16.37
N ALA A 32 6.73 3.04 -15.89
CA ALA A 32 6.11 4.12 -16.65
C ALA A 32 6.92 4.45 -17.93
N LYS A 33 8.25 4.53 -17.82
CA LYS A 33 9.15 4.71 -18.97
C LYS A 33 9.07 3.53 -19.95
N ALA A 34 9.09 2.30 -19.46
CA ALA A 34 9.07 1.10 -20.30
C ALA A 34 7.75 0.97 -21.08
N LEU A 35 6.63 1.35 -20.47
CA LEU A 35 5.29 1.29 -21.06
C LEU A 35 4.89 2.56 -21.84
N ASN A 36 5.77 3.57 -21.93
CA ASN A 36 5.45 4.87 -22.51
C ASN A 36 4.19 5.52 -21.89
N MET A 37 4.06 5.41 -20.57
CA MET A 37 2.96 5.99 -19.79
C MET A 37 3.48 7.07 -18.85
N ALA A 38 2.62 8.01 -18.50
CA ALA A 38 2.93 9.08 -17.58
C ALA A 38 2.06 8.94 -16.32
N ILE A 39 2.70 9.00 -15.16
CA ILE A 39 2.02 9.12 -13.87
C ILE A 39 1.64 10.59 -13.69
N PRO A 40 0.44 10.93 -13.19
CA PRO A 40 0.10 12.31 -12.86
C PRO A 40 1.14 12.92 -11.90
N GLY A 41 1.72 14.07 -12.25
CA GLY A 41 2.80 14.72 -11.49
C GLY A 41 4.18 14.06 -11.62
N GLY A 42 4.28 12.95 -12.35
CA GLY A 42 5.54 12.26 -12.64
C GLY A 42 6.22 12.74 -13.93
N PRO A 43 7.47 12.32 -14.16
CA PRO A 43 8.21 12.63 -15.38
C PRO A 43 7.61 11.91 -16.61
N LYS A 44 7.82 12.49 -17.79
CA LYS A 44 7.53 11.87 -19.09
C LYS A 44 8.83 11.50 -19.78
N PHE A 45 8.80 10.40 -20.52
CA PHE A 45 9.96 9.88 -21.25
C PHE A 45 9.62 9.63 -22.71
N GLU A 46 10.64 9.51 -23.55
CA GLU A 46 10.45 8.95 -24.89
C GLU A 46 10.10 7.45 -24.81
N PRO A 47 9.33 6.93 -25.79
CA PRO A 47 9.03 5.51 -25.86
C PRO A 47 10.30 4.68 -25.93
N LEU A 48 10.45 3.72 -25.01
CA LEU A 48 11.59 2.80 -25.01
C LEU A 48 11.56 1.88 -26.25
N TYR A 49 10.36 1.43 -26.60
CA TYR A 49 10.09 0.60 -27.75
C TYR A 49 9.20 1.37 -28.72
N ARG A 50 9.63 1.49 -29.98
CA ARG A 50 8.92 2.24 -31.04
C ARG A 50 8.15 1.32 -32.00
N ASP A 51 8.29 0.01 -31.83
CA ASP A 51 7.70 -1.07 -32.63
C ASP A 51 6.23 -1.38 -32.28
N MET A 52 5.66 -0.71 -31.26
CA MET A 52 4.27 -0.95 -30.84
C MET A 52 3.21 -0.42 -31.81
N TYR A 53 3.58 0.40 -32.80
CA TYR A 53 2.65 1.00 -33.75
C TYR A 53 2.35 0.12 -34.97
N ASP A 54 3.07 -0.98 -35.17
CA ASP A 54 3.05 -1.77 -36.41
C ASP A 54 2.21 -3.06 -36.32
N GLU A 55 1.56 -3.34 -35.18
CA GLU A 55 0.73 -4.54 -35.02
C GLU A 55 -0.76 -4.19 -34.87
N ASP A 56 -1.60 -4.90 -35.61
CA ASP A 56 -3.08 -4.85 -35.62
C ASP A 56 -3.71 -5.30 -34.26
N GLU A 57 -3.21 -4.82 -33.12
CA GLU A 57 -3.70 -5.17 -31.78
C GLU A 57 -5.15 -4.70 -31.54
N ASP A 58 -5.60 -3.68 -32.27
CA ASP A 58 -6.94 -3.09 -32.15
C ASP A 58 -8.05 -3.96 -32.78
N TRP A 59 -7.72 -4.88 -33.69
CA TRP A 59 -8.68 -5.74 -34.40
C TRP A 59 -8.38 -7.23 -34.16
N ASN A 60 -8.42 -7.65 -32.90
CA ASN A 60 -8.29 -9.05 -32.50
C ASN A 60 -9.63 -9.60 -31.97
N GLU A 61 -9.83 -10.93 -32.09
CA GLU A 61 -11.01 -11.62 -31.57
C GLU A 61 -11.22 -11.38 -30.05
N PHE A 62 -10.12 -11.17 -29.33
CA PHE A 62 -10.11 -10.85 -27.90
C PHE A 62 -10.48 -9.40 -27.57
N ASN A 63 -10.22 -8.46 -28.49
CA ASN A 63 -10.45 -7.03 -28.28
C ASN A 63 -11.77 -6.53 -28.93
N ASP A 64 -12.66 -7.45 -29.34
CA ASP A 64 -13.96 -7.12 -29.92
C ASP A 64 -14.85 -6.33 -28.93
N ILE A 65 -15.28 -5.15 -29.36
CA ILE A 65 -16.10 -4.24 -28.55
C ILE A 65 -17.43 -4.86 -28.11
N ASN A 66 -17.97 -5.83 -28.85
CA ASN A 66 -19.21 -6.52 -28.49
C ASN A 66 -19.01 -7.56 -27.38
N LYS A 67 -17.76 -8.00 -27.15
CA LYS A 67 -17.39 -9.03 -26.15
C LYS A 67 -16.79 -8.41 -24.89
N ILE A 68 -16.36 -7.16 -24.93
CA ILE A 68 -15.80 -6.45 -23.77
C ILE A 68 -16.90 -5.78 -22.95
N ILE A 69 -16.93 -6.08 -21.65
CA ILE A 69 -17.82 -5.41 -20.70
C ILE A 69 -17.08 -4.25 -20.04
N ILE A 70 -17.45 -3.02 -20.37
CA ILE A 70 -16.87 -1.80 -19.77
C ILE A 70 -17.72 -1.37 -18.58
N ARG A 71 -17.24 -1.64 -17.37
CA ARG A 71 -17.86 -1.12 -16.12
C ARG A 71 -17.16 0.13 -15.63
N ASN A 72 -15.83 0.07 -15.56
CA ASN A 72 -14.95 1.15 -15.15
C ASN A 72 -13.82 1.27 -16.17
N GLN A 73 -13.39 2.50 -16.48
CA GLN A 73 -12.25 2.72 -17.37
C GLN A 73 -10.94 2.31 -16.68
N VAL A 74 -10.12 1.54 -17.40
CA VAL A 74 -8.77 1.19 -16.94
C VAL A 74 -7.86 2.42 -17.05
N ARG A 75 -7.39 2.93 -15.92
CA ARG A 75 -6.52 4.11 -15.83
C ARG A 75 -5.04 3.74 -15.96
N THR A 76 -4.19 4.73 -16.25
CA THR A 76 -2.73 4.56 -16.35
C THR A 76 -2.11 4.08 -15.04
N GLU A 77 -2.66 4.48 -13.89
CA GLU A 77 -2.17 4.03 -12.59
C GLU A 77 -2.31 2.52 -12.42
N TYR A 78 -3.39 1.92 -12.93
CA TYR A 78 -3.60 0.47 -12.86
C TYR A 78 -2.60 -0.28 -13.74
N ARG A 79 -2.32 0.27 -14.92
CA ARG A 79 -1.31 -0.28 -15.84
C ARG A 79 0.10 -0.24 -15.28
N ILE A 80 0.41 0.70 -14.39
CA ILE A 80 1.73 0.79 -13.74
C ILE A 80 1.77 -0.03 -12.45
N ALA A 81 0.69 -0.03 -11.65
CA ALA A 81 0.58 -0.81 -10.41
C ALA A 81 0.64 -2.32 -10.69
N PHE A 82 -0.07 -2.78 -11.71
CA PHE A 82 -0.15 -4.18 -12.10
C PHE A 82 0.25 -4.35 -13.57
N PRO A 83 1.56 -4.25 -13.87
CA PRO A 83 2.03 -4.12 -15.25
C PRO A 83 1.79 -5.36 -16.09
N TYR A 84 1.77 -6.54 -15.47
CA TYR A 84 1.54 -7.81 -16.15
C TYR A 84 0.06 -8.13 -16.41
N LEU A 85 -0.87 -7.40 -15.77
CA LEU A 85 -2.30 -7.69 -15.88
C LEU A 85 -3.01 -6.80 -16.90
N TYR A 86 -2.72 -5.49 -16.88
CA TYR A 86 -3.46 -4.51 -17.69
C TYR A 86 -2.71 -4.05 -18.95
N ASN A 87 -1.57 -4.65 -19.28
CA ASN A 87 -0.82 -4.35 -20.50
C ASN A 87 -0.58 -5.60 -21.32
N SER A 88 -0.74 -5.47 -22.63
CA SER A 88 -0.20 -6.41 -23.60
C SER A 88 1.32 -6.25 -23.67
N ARG A 89 2.04 -7.37 -23.74
CA ARG A 89 3.51 -7.42 -23.96
C ARG A 89 4.32 -6.54 -22.98
N PRO A 90 4.24 -6.75 -21.66
CA PRO A 90 5.02 -6.00 -20.67
C PRO A 90 6.52 -6.32 -20.82
N ARG A 91 7.28 -5.41 -21.44
CA ARG A 91 8.73 -5.54 -21.66
C ARG A 91 9.49 -4.58 -20.75
N SER A 92 10.56 -5.06 -20.11
CA SER A 92 11.41 -4.26 -19.21
C SER A 92 10.64 -3.51 -18.11
N VAL A 93 9.53 -4.09 -17.66
CA VAL A 93 8.74 -3.57 -16.53
C VAL A 93 9.28 -4.09 -15.19
N TYR A 94 9.03 -3.33 -14.14
CA TYR A 94 9.43 -3.66 -12.77
C TYR A 94 8.19 -3.72 -11.88
N ALA A 95 8.09 -4.76 -11.06
CA ALA A 95 7.02 -4.89 -10.08
C ALA A 95 7.38 -4.06 -8.84
N ALA A 96 6.65 -2.96 -8.63
CA ALA A 96 6.85 -2.11 -7.47
C ALA A 96 6.31 -2.75 -6.18
N LYS A 97 6.86 -2.34 -5.03
CA LYS A 97 6.32 -2.76 -3.73
C LYS A 97 4.89 -2.22 -3.57
N TYR A 98 3.93 -3.13 -3.39
CA TYR A 98 2.52 -2.75 -3.26
C TYR A 98 2.21 -1.99 -1.97
N HIS A 99 2.69 -2.49 -0.82
CA HIS A 99 2.31 -1.95 0.49
C HIS A 99 3.36 -2.27 1.56
N ALA A 100 3.49 -1.38 2.53
CA ALA A 100 4.24 -1.59 3.77
C ALA A 100 3.30 -1.40 4.97
N PRO A 101 3.55 -2.05 6.14
CA PRO A 101 2.75 -1.81 7.33
C PRO A 101 2.66 -0.32 7.66
N HIS A 102 1.45 0.17 7.94
CA HIS A 102 1.21 1.59 8.23
C HIS A 102 1.97 2.02 9.48
N CYS A 103 2.64 3.18 9.39
CA CYS A 103 3.34 3.76 10.51
C CYS A 103 2.37 4.58 11.38
N CYS A 104 1.95 4.02 12.51
CA CYS A 104 1.11 4.71 13.50
C CYS A 104 1.97 5.42 14.55
N TYR A 105 2.92 6.24 14.11
CA TYR A 105 3.79 7.01 15.01
C TYR A 105 3.12 8.33 15.38
N VAL A 106 2.93 8.55 16.69
CA VAL A 106 2.44 9.82 17.23
C VAL A 106 3.63 10.62 17.72
N LYS A 107 3.83 11.79 17.14
CA LYS A 107 4.91 12.71 17.52
C LYS A 107 4.44 13.55 18.71
N GLN A 108 5.20 13.51 19.80
CA GLN A 108 4.96 14.33 20.96
C GLN A 108 5.76 15.63 20.84
N ASP A 109 5.06 16.76 20.85
CA ASP A 109 5.68 18.08 20.72
C ASP A 109 5.94 18.75 22.09
N ASP A 110 5.20 18.36 23.12
CA ASP A 110 5.35 18.88 24.49
C ASP A 110 6.37 18.05 25.31
N PRO A 111 7.51 18.64 25.70
CA PRO A 111 8.53 17.96 26.49
C PRO A 111 8.18 17.79 27.96
N ASP A 112 7.16 18.49 28.48
CA ASP A 112 6.77 18.42 29.89
C ASP A 112 5.94 17.16 30.19
N LEU A 113 5.34 16.56 29.16
CA LEU A 113 4.60 15.30 29.26
C LEU A 113 5.54 14.08 29.38
N PRO A 114 5.11 13.00 30.07
CA PRO A 114 5.86 11.75 30.11
C PRO A 114 6.12 11.17 28.70
N PRO A 115 7.18 10.35 28.50
CA PRO A 115 7.47 9.74 27.20
C PRO A 115 6.42 8.75 26.69
N TYR A 116 5.67 8.11 27.60
CA TYR A 116 4.63 7.15 27.28
C TYR A 116 3.31 7.66 27.87
N VAL A 117 2.46 8.17 26.99
CA VAL A 117 1.15 8.72 27.35
C VAL A 117 0.11 8.16 26.40
N TYR A 118 -1.11 7.99 26.90
CA TYR A 118 -2.26 7.68 26.07
C TYR A 118 -2.71 8.95 25.35
N ASP A 119 -2.30 9.09 24.09
CA ASP A 119 -2.57 10.27 23.28
C ASP A 119 -4.06 10.36 22.89
N ALA A 120 -4.61 11.57 22.82
CA ALA A 120 -6.00 11.83 22.47
C ALA A 120 -6.37 11.42 21.03
N VAL A 121 -5.38 11.28 20.14
CA VAL A 121 -5.56 10.77 18.77
C VAL A 121 -5.82 9.25 18.78
N ILE A 122 -5.41 8.53 19.82
CA ILE A 122 -5.66 7.10 19.94
C ILE A 122 -7.12 6.88 20.32
N ASN A 123 -7.79 6.01 19.57
CA ASN A 123 -9.18 5.66 19.85
C ASN A 123 -9.30 5.00 21.23
N PRO A 124 -10.25 5.45 22.08
CA PRO A 124 -10.47 4.89 23.42
C PRO A 124 -10.74 3.40 23.34
N LEU A 125 -10.07 2.62 24.20
CA LEU A 125 -10.30 1.19 24.29
C LEU A 125 -11.63 0.95 25.00
N PRO A 126 -12.63 0.34 24.35
CA PRO A 126 -13.84 -0.06 25.03
C PRO A 126 -13.50 -1.19 26.01
N MET A 127 -14.03 -1.12 27.22
CA MET A 127 -13.97 -2.24 28.15
C MET A 127 -14.93 -3.33 27.64
N GLN A 128 -14.38 -4.38 27.05
CA GLN A 128 -15.11 -5.62 26.82
C GLN A 128 -15.01 -6.44 28.10
N LYS A 129 -16.16 -6.85 28.65
CA LYS A 129 -16.16 -7.82 29.76
C LYS A 129 -15.60 -9.13 29.21
N ALA A 130 -14.53 -9.62 29.81
CA ALA A 130 -14.29 -11.05 29.81
C ALA A 130 -15.41 -11.67 30.65
N ASP A 131 -16.15 -12.64 30.12
CA ASP A 131 -16.91 -13.54 30.98
C ASP A 131 -15.86 -14.35 31.75
N GLU A 132 -15.51 -13.91 32.95
CA GLU A 132 -14.72 -14.65 33.94
C GLU A 132 -15.53 -15.87 34.46
N GLY A 133 -16.04 -16.71 33.56
CA GLY A 133 -17.02 -17.75 33.89
C GLY A 133 -17.00 -19.02 33.03
N ASP A 134 -16.01 -19.20 32.16
CA ASP A 134 -15.86 -20.45 31.38
C ASP A 134 -14.55 -21.21 31.63
N ASP A 135 -13.57 -20.62 32.31
CA ASP A 135 -12.33 -21.35 32.66
C ASP A 135 -12.51 -22.26 33.89
N ASP A 136 -13.36 -21.88 34.85
CA ASP A 136 -13.67 -22.71 36.04
C ASP A 136 -14.53 -23.94 35.69
N LYS A 137 -15.38 -23.86 34.66
CA LYS A 137 -16.23 -25.01 34.24
C LYS A 137 -15.44 -26.13 33.58
N ILE A 138 -14.31 -25.82 32.94
CA ILE A 138 -13.46 -26.83 32.28
C ILE A 138 -12.67 -27.65 33.32
N LEU A 139 -12.41 -27.08 34.50
CA LEU A 139 -11.71 -27.76 35.58
C LEU A 139 -12.66 -28.64 36.40
N ASP A 140 -13.88 -28.18 36.68
CA ASP A 140 -14.89 -28.97 37.41
C ASP A 140 -15.32 -30.22 36.61
N ASP A 141 -15.50 -30.12 35.29
CA ASP A 141 -15.87 -31.28 34.43
C ASP A 141 -14.73 -32.33 34.32
N ALA A 142 -13.47 -31.96 34.58
CA ALA A 142 -12.32 -32.88 34.51
C ALA A 142 -12.05 -33.62 35.83
N GLU A 143 -12.52 -33.09 36.96
CA GLU A 143 -12.45 -33.78 38.26
C GLU A 143 -13.57 -34.83 38.42
N ASP A 144 -14.75 -34.57 37.86
CA ASP A 144 -15.90 -35.49 37.92
C ASP A 144 -15.74 -36.74 37.01
N GLU A 145 -14.92 -36.71 35.95
CA GLU A 145 -14.64 -37.88 35.11
C GLU A 145 -13.63 -38.88 35.72
N ASN A 146 -12.91 -38.51 36.80
CA ASN A 146 -11.90 -39.38 37.44
C ASN A 146 -12.40 -40.13 38.69
N GLU A 147 -13.65 -39.94 39.12
CA GLU A 147 -14.26 -40.66 40.27
C GLU A 147 -15.30 -41.74 39.88
N GLY A 148 -15.23 -42.25 38.64
CA GLY A 148 -16.07 -43.37 38.15
C GLY A 148 -15.42 -44.75 38.21
#